data_AF-A0A2W6B386-F1
#
_entry.id   AF-A0A2W6B386-F1
#
_cell.length_a   1.000
_cell.length_b   1.000
_cell.length_c   1.000
_cell.angle_alpha   90.00
_cell.angle_beta   90.00
_cell.angle_gamma   90.00
#
_symmetry.space_group_name_H-M   'P 1'
#
loop_
_entity.id
_entity.type
_entity.pdbx_description
1 polymer ?
#
loop_
_entity_poly.entity_id
_entity_poly.type
_entity_poly.pdbx_seq_one_letter_code
_entity_poly.pdbx_strand_id
1 'polypeptide(L)'
;MRPSQLRTAGGRTAAAWVAAVLALVVGGGYAVVSGYWAVGGTGLLDTVGGVFQRAGRSGGTAVVVALWIVVAIKLIAAVLPLLVLRPALRRGWRRVVWTLAWVDAVILTLYGLVLTTTGLLVQADVVQATNGADHRALAWHAYLWDPWFLVWGLLVGAALLCRRPQPELSAIASA
;
A
#
# COMPACT_ATOMS: atom_id res chain seq x y z
N MET A 1 26.19 -27.30 7.28
CA MET A 1 25.33 -26.50 6.37
C MET A 1 26.02 -26.35 5.02
N ARG A 2 25.31 -26.49 3.88
CA ARG A 2 25.90 -26.38 2.53
C ARG A 2 26.04 -24.90 2.10
N PRO A 3 27.11 -24.49 1.39
CA PRO A 3 27.35 -23.11 0.95
C PRO A 3 26.20 -22.49 0.13
N SER A 4 25.47 -23.31 -0.62
CA SER A 4 24.30 -22.88 -1.41
C SER A 4 23.14 -22.36 -0.55
N GLN A 5 23.02 -22.80 0.69
CA GLN A 5 21.94 -22.36 1.59
C GLN A 5 22.22 -20.98 2.21
N LEU A 6 23.49 -20.61 2.39
CA LEU A 6 23.87 -19.28 2.89
C LEU A 6 23.59 -18.18 1.84
N ARG A 7 23.88 -18.44 0.56
CA ARG A 7 23.56 -17.48 -0.53
C ARG A 7 22.06 -17.24 -0.69
N THR A 8 21.25 -18.29 -0.58
CA THR A 8 19.79 -18.16 -0.73
C THR A 8 19.13 -17.46 0.46
N ALA A 9 19.63 -17.66 1.68
CA ALA A 9 19.15 -16.93 2.86
C ALA A 9 19.50 -15.43 2.80
N GLY A 10 20.73 -15.09 2.39
CA GLY A 10 21.16 -13.70 2.18
C GLY A 10 20.32 -12.99 1.11
N GLY A 11 20.07 -13.65 -0.02
CA GLY A 11 19.27 -13.10 -1.12
C GLY A 11 17.82 -12.80 -0.75
N ARG A 12 17.16 -13.70 0.00
CA ARG A 12 15.77 -13.46 0.47
C ARG A 12 15.66 -12.29 1.44
N THR A 13 16.66 -12.12 2.31
CA THR A 13 16.70 -11.01 3.26
C THR A 13 16.87 -9.68 2.53
N ALA A 14 17.77 -9.63 1.55
CA ALA A 14 17.96 -8.45 0.70
C ALA A 14 16.68 -8.11 -0.08
N ALA A 15 16.02 -9.10 -0.69
CA ALA A 15 14.76 -8.91 -1.40
C ALA A 15 13.65 -8.36 -0.49
N ALA A 16 13.53 -8.86 0.74
CA ALA A 16 12.55 -8.36 1.71
C ALA A 16 12.78 -6.88 2.06
N TRP A 17 14.05 -6.47 2.24
CA TRP A 17 14.40 -5.08 2.50
C TRP A 17 14.12 -4.17 1.30
N VAL A 18 14.48 -4.61 0.09
CA VAL A 18 14.19 -3.84 -1.14
C VAL A 18 12.68 -3.64 -1.29
N ALA A 19 11.88 -4.69 -1.15
CA ALA A 19 10.42 -4.61 -1.22
C ALA A 19 9.85 -3.66 -0.14
N ALA A 20 10.37 -3.70 1.09
CA ALA A 20 9.93 -2.82 2.17
C ALA A 20 10.29 -1.34 1.93
N VAL A 21 11.48 -1.06 1.39
CA VAL A 21 11.90 0.30 1.02
C VAL A 21 11.05 0.82 -0.14
N LEU A 22 10.80 0.01 -1.16
CA LEU A 22 9.93 0.37 -2.26
C LEU A 22 8.49 0.63 -1.76
N ALA A 23 7.97 -0.21 -0.86
CA ALA A 23 6.68 0.03 -0.22
C ALA A 23 6.64 1.36 0.53
N LEU A 24 7.71 1.71 1.25
CA LEU A 24 7.82 3.01 1.93
C LEU A 24 7.78 4.16 0.93
N VAL A 25 8.54 4.09 -0.16
CA VAL A 25 8.60 5.14 -1.18
C VAL A 25 7.25 5.30 -1.88
N VAL A 26 6.63 4.20 -2.30
CA VAL A 26 5.34 4.19 -2.98
C VAL A 26 4.23 4.69 -2.05
N GLY A 27 4.09 4.12 -0.86
CA GLY A 27 3.09 4.55 0.13
C GLY A 27 3.32 5.98 0.61
N GLY A 28 4.57 6.34 0.87
CA GLY A 28 4.99 7.69 1.24
C GLY A 28 4.69 8.73 0.17
N GLY A 29 4.92 8.41 -1.10
CA GLY A 29 4.54 9.26 -2.23
C GLY A 29 3.04 9.56 -2.25
N TYR A 30 2.19 8.55 -2.03
CA TYR A 30 0.75 8.77 -1.91
C TYR A 30 0.39 9.65 -0.70
N ALA A 31 1.06 9.43 0.44
CA ALA A 31 0.87 10.25 1.64
C ALA A 31 1.25 11.71 1.40
N VAL A 32 2.33 11.98 0.65
CA VAL A 32 2.74 13.35 0.26
C VAL A 32 1.66 14.02 -0.59
N VAL A 33 1.11 13.33 -1.59
CA VAL A 33 0.01 13.87 -2.40
C VAL A 33 -1.21 14.18 -1.54
N SER A 34 -1.54 13.30 -0.59
CA SER A 34 -2.64 13.52 0.36
C SER A 34 -2.36 14.71 1.29
N GLY A 35 -1.10 14.89 1.71
CA GLY A 35 -0.65 16.00 2.56
C GLY A 35 -0.65 17.33 1.82
N TYR A 36 -0.30 17.33 0.54
CA TYR A 36 -0.42 18.50 -0.33
C TYR A 36 -1.87 19.00 -0.38
N TRP A 37 -2.85 18.09 -0.50
CA TRP A 37 -4.26 18.47 -0.39
C TRP A 37 -4.67 18.91 1.01
N ALA A 38 -4.10 18.30 2.05
CA ALA A 38 -4.37 18.68 3.45
C ALA A 38 -3.92 20.11 3.79
N VAL A 39 -2.88 20.63 3.13
CA VAL A 39 -2.43 22.03 3.27
C VAL A 39 -3.15 23.00 2.31
N GLY A 40 -4.19 22.54 1.60
CA GLY A 40 -5.00 23.37 0.70
C GLY A 40 -4.55 23.36 -0.76
N GLY A 41 -3.62 22.47 -1.13
CA GLY A 41 -3.24 22.26 -2.52
C GLY A 41 -4.42 21.73 -3.34
N THR A 42 -4.60 22.25 -4.54
CA THR A 42 -5.72 21.88 -5.43
C THR A 42 -5.29 21.15 -6.70
N GLY A 43 -3.98 21.02 -6.92
CA GLY A 43 -3.43 20.25 -8.03
C GLY A 43 -3.93 18.81 -8.04
N LEU A 44 -4.23 18.29 -9.23
CA LEU A 44 -4.76 16.94 -9.46
C LEU A 44 -6.12 16.64 -8.79
N LEU A 45 -6.79 17.58 -8.12
CA LEU A 45 -8.14 17.32 -7.57
C LEU A 45 -9.15 16.97 -8.68
N ASP A 46 -8.97 17.54 -9.88
CA ASP A 46 -9.77 17.23 -11.06
C ASP A 46 -9.59 15.80 -11.56
N THR A 47 -8.51 15.11 -11.17
CA THR A 47 -8.25 13.72 -11.57
C THR A 47 -8.77 12.71 -10.56
N VAL A 48 -9.12 13.14 -9.35
CA VAL A 48 -9.81 12.33 -8.33
C VAL A 48 -11.32 12.48 -8.46
N GLY A 49 -11.79 13.69 -8.79
CA GLY A 49 -13.20 13.98 -9.04
C GLY A 49 -14.12 13.81 -7.82
N GLY A 50 -15.42 14.02 -8.05
CA GLY A 50 -16.50 13.64 -7.14
C GLY A 50 -16.45 14.30 -5.75
N VAL A 51 -16.71 13.50 -4.71
CA VAL A 51 -16.79 13.97 -3.32
C VAL A 51 -15.44 14.47 -2.82
N PHE A 52 -14.32 13.89 -3.26
CA PHE A 52 -12.98 14.29 -2.85
C PHE A 52 -12.58 15.65 -3.43
N GLN A 53 -12.91 15.90 -4.70
CA GLN A 53 -12.71 17.22 -5.33
C GLN A 53 -13.54 18.31 -4.65
N ARG A 54 -14.82 18.03 -4.35
CA ARG A 54 -15.70 18.99 -3.63
C ARG A 54 -15.24 19.24 -2.20
N ALA A 55 -14.90 18.19 -1.46
CA ALA A 55 -14.39 18.31 -0.10
C ALA A 55 -13.08 19.11 -0.07
N GLY A 56 -12.12 18.77 -0.95
CA GLY A 56 -10.84 19.47 -1.06
C GLY A 56 -11.00 20.96 -1.40
N ARG A 57 -11.96 21.33 -2.26
CA ARG A 57 -12.25 22.73 -2.59
C ARG A 57 -13.02 23.48 -1.50
N SER A 58 -13.86 22.78 -0.74
CA SER A 58 -14.66 23.41 0.32
C SER A 58 -13.84 23.84 1.53
N GLY A 59 -12.66 23.24 1.74
CA GLY A 59 -11.64 23.73 2.68
C GLY A 59 -12.03 23.78 4.16
N GLY A 60 -13.11 23.11 4.58
CA GLY A 60 -13.58 23.14 5.96
C GLY A 60 -12.64 22.42 6.94
N THR A 61 -12.56 22.90 8.19
CA THR A 61 -11.70 22.33 9.25
C THR A 61 -11.86 20.82 9.41
N ALA A 62 -13.10 20.31 9.33
CA ALA A 62 -13.36 18.88 9.41
C ALA A 62 -12.72 18.09 8.26
N VAL A 63 -12.74 18.63 7.04
CA VAL A 63 -12.11 18.00 5.86
C VAL A 63 -10.59 18.00 6.02
N VAL A 64 -10.01 19.12 6.47
CA VAL A 64 -8.56 19.23 6.72
C VAL A 64 -8.10 18.22 7.76
N VAL A 65 -8.82 18.11 8.89
CA VAL A 65 -8.52 17.12 9.94
C VAL A 65 -8.63 15.70 9.39
N ALA A 66 -9.67 15.39 8.63
CA ALA A 66 -9.84 14.07 8.01
C ALA A 66 -8.68 13.74 7.04
N LEU A 67 -8.24 14.70 6.22
CA LEU A 67 -7.10 14.52 5.31
C LEU A 67 -5.81 14.25 6.08
N TRP A 68 -5.55 14.97 7.19
CA TRP A 68 -4.38 14.71 8.02
C TRP A 68 -4.42 13.33 8.70
N ILE A 69 -5.59 12.88 9.15
CA ILE A 69 -5.77 11.50 9.66
C ILE A 69 -5.42 10.49 8.56
N VAL A 70 -5.91 10.70 7.33
CA VAL A 70 -5.61 9.85 6.18
C VAL A 70 -4.11 9.84 5.86
N VAL A 71 -3.43 10.98 5.92
CA VAL A 71 -1.97 11.07 5.76
C VAL A 71 -1.26 10.25 6.83
N ALA A 72 -1.63 10.41 8.10
CA ALA A 72 -1.04 9.68 9.21
C ALA A 72 -1.21 8.16 9.05
N ILE A 73 -2.41 7.70 8.69
CA ILE A 73 -2.69 6.28 8.43
C ILE A 73 -1.79 5.75 7.30
N LYS A 74 -1.66 6.49 6.20
CA LYS A 74 -0.81 6.09 5.06
C LYS A 74 0.67 5.99 5.44
N LEU A 75 1.17 6.94 6.23
CA LEU A 75 2.55 6.90 6.71
C LEU A 75 2.79 5.71 7.64
N ILE A 76 1.84 5.40 8.53
CA ILE A 76 1.91 4.22 9.39
C ILE A 76 1.97 2.95 8.53
N ALA A 77 1.03 2.80 7.59
CA ALA A 77 0.99 1.66 6.67
C ALA A 77 2.30 1.52 5.88
N ALA A 78 2.87 2.62 5.39
CA ALA A 78 4.10 2.61 4.59
C ALA A 78 5.32 2.16 5.39
N VAL A 79 5.31 2.38 6.71
CA VAL A 79 6.40 2.02 7.63
C VAL A 79 6.25 0.60 8.20
N LEU A 80 5.05 0.02 8.21
CA LEU A 80 4.80 -1.35 8.72
C LEU A 80 5.77 -2.42 8.18
N PRO A 81 6.03 -2.57 6.87
CA PRO A 81 6.93 -3.61 6.37
C PRO A 81 8.36 -3.46 6.89
N LEU A 82 8.84 -2.22 7.08
CA LEU A 82 10.17 -1.97 7.67
C LEU A 82 10.19 -2.34 9.16
N LEU A 83 9.14 -2.03 9.90
CA LEU A 83 9.03 -2.41 11.31
C LEU A 83 9.03 -3.93 11.45
N VAL A 84 8.32 -4.65 10.58
CA VAL A 84 8.33 -6.11 10.58
C VAL A 84 9.76 -6.64 10.48
N LEU A 85 10.61 -6.06 9.62
CA LEU A 85 12.00 -6.50 9.42
C LEU A 85 12.95 -6.17 10.58
N ARG A 86 12.58 -5.27 11.50
CA ARG A 86 13.46 -4.89 12.63
C ARG A 86 13.60 -6.02 13.67
N PRO A 87 14.84 -6.41 14.04
CA PRO A 87 15.07 -7.48 15.00
C PRO A 87 14.73 -7.11 16.45
N ALA A 88 14.73 -5.81 16.81
CA ALA A 88 14.60 -5.33 18.19
C ALA A 88 13.16 -5.27 18.76
N LEU A 89 12.14 -5.69 18.01
CA LEU A 89 10.75 -5.62 18.49
C LEU A 89 10.43 -6.73 19.50
N ARG A 90 9.86 -6.34 20.65
CA ARG A 90 9.29 -7.25 21.65
C ARG A 90 8.33 -8.25 20.98
N ARG A 91 8.35 -9.51 21.44
CA ARG A 91 7.64 -10.63 20.76
C ARG A 91 6.13 -10.40 20.58
N GLY A 92 5.45 -9.80 21.56
CA GLY A 92 4.02 -9.44 21.44
C GLY A 92 3.77 -8.38 20.37
N TRP A 93 4.50 -7.26 20.43
CA TRP A 93 4.44 -6.19 19.42
C TRP A 93 4.78 -6.67 18.02
N ARG A 94 5.75 -7.57 17.89
CA ARG A 94 6.10 -8.16 16.58
C ARG A 94 4.93 -8.92 15.95
N ARG A 95 4.13 -9.65 16.74
CA ARG A 95 2.93 -10.34 16.21
C ARG A 95 1.90 -9.33 15.72
N VAL A 96 1.63 -8.30 16.53
CA VAL A 96 0.67 -7.23 16.17
C VAL A 96 1.10 -6.55 14.87
N VAL A 97 2.35 -6.07 14.79
CA VAL A 97 2.87 -5.39 13.60
C VAL A 97 2.85 -6.31 12.38
N TRP A 98 3.16 -7.59 12.55
CA TRP A 98 3.09 -8.57 11.45
C TRP A 98 1.66 -8.80 10.96
N THR A 99 0.69 -8.95 11.87
CA THR A 99 -0.73 -9.07 11.52
C THR A 99 -1.23 -7.81 10.81
N LEU A 100 -0.90 -6.63 11.34
CA LEU A 100 -1.27 -5.35 10.73
C LEU A 100 -0.68 -5.21 9.33
N ALA A 101 0.58 -5.58 9.12
CA ALA A 101 1.20 -5.52 7.80
C ALA A 101 0.54 -6.47 6.79
N TRP A 102 0.07 -7.66 7.23
CA TRP A 102 -0.69 -8.55 6.35
C TRP A 102 -2.09 -8.03 6.04
N VAL A 103 -2.79 -7.50 7.04
CA VAL A 103 -4.09 -6.86 6.85
C VAL A 103 -3.96 -5.70 5.85
N ASP A 104 -2.95 -4.85 6.04
CA ASP A 104 -2.61 -3.76 5.13
C ASP A 104 -2.35 -4.26 3.70
N ALA A 105 -1.45 -5.23 3.53
CA ALA A 105 -1.16 -5.83 2.22
C ALA A 105 -2.41 -6.38 1.52
N VAL A 106 -3.26 -7.10 2.25
CA VAL A 106 -4.49 -7.70 1.70
C VAL A 106 -5.49 -6.62 1.31
N ILE A 107 -5.76 -5.66 2.20
CA ILE A 107 -6.71 -4.58 1.93
C ILE A 107 -6.25 -3.77 0.73
N LEU A 108 -4.99 -3.31 0.70
CA LEU A 108 -4.43 -2.52 -0.39
C LEU A 108 -4.47 -3.27 -1.73
N THR A 109 -4.10 -4.55 -1.72
CA THR A 109 -4.09 -5.38 -2.93
C THR A 109 -5.50 -5.61 -3.45
N LEU A 110 -6.44 -6.02 -2.60
CA LEU A 110 -7.82 -6.28 -3.03
C LEU A 110 -8.52 -5.00 -3.48
N TYR A 111 -8.36 -3.92 -2.71
CA TYR A 111 -8.94 -2.62 -3.03
C TYR A 111 -8.40 -2.09 -4.36
N GLY A 112 -7.07 -2.05 -4.50
CA GLY A 112 -6.41 -1.59 -5.73
C GLY A 112 -6.76 -2.48 -6.92
N LEU A 113 -6.78 -3.80 -6.76
CA LEU A 113 -7.15 -4.74 -7.84
C LEU A 113 -8.59 -4.54 -8.32
N VAL A 114 -9.55 -4.50 -7.39
CA VAL A 114 -10.97 -4.34 -7.72
C VAL A 114 -11.20 -3.01 -8.43
N LEU A 115 -10.66 -1.90 -7.89
CA LEU A 115 -10.85 -0.59 -8.47
C LEU A 115 -10.15 -0.45 -9.82
N THR A 116 -8.89 -0.89 -9.93
CA THR A 116 -8.14 -0.86 -11.20
C THR A 116 -8.86 -1.67 -12.28
N THR A 117 -9.29 -2.88 -11.94
CA THR A 117 -9.97 -3.76 -12.91
C THR A 117 -11.30 -3.15 -13.34
N THR A 118 -12.07 -2.63 -12.39
CA THR A 118 -13.34 -1.95 -12.69
C THR A 118 -13.12 -0.72 -13.58
N GLY A 119 -12.13 0.11 -13.26
CA GLY A 119 -11.76 1.27 -14.06
C GLY A 119 -11.33 0.89 -15.48
N LEU A 120 -10.50 -0.14 -15.64
CA LEU A 120 -10.08 -0.64 -16.95
C LEU A 120 -11.24 -1.24 -17.75
N LEU A 121 -12.17 -1.95 -17.11
CA LEU A 121 -13.37 -2.46 -17.78
C LEU A 121 -14.27 -1.35 -18.30
N VAL A 122 -14.37 -0.23 -17.55
CA VAL A 122 -15.09 0.97 -18.00
C VAL A 122 -14.35 1.64 -19.17
N GLN A 123 -13.02 1.75 -19.10
CA GLN A 123 -12.22 2.35 -20.19
C GLN A 123 -12.20 1.49 -21.47
N ALA A 124 -12.41 0.18 -21.34
CA ALA A 124 -12.50 -0.75 -22.47
C ALA A 124 -13.93 -0.86 -23.05
N ASP A 125 -14.87 -0.01 -22.62
CA ASP A 125 -16.29 -0.03 -23.01
C ASP A 125 -17.01 -1.37 -22.73
N VAL A 126 -16.41 -2.24 -21.90
CA VAL A 126 -17.01 -3.50 -21.46
C VAL A 126 -18.12 -3.24 -20.44
N VAL A 127 -17.93 -2.22 -19.59
CA VAL A 127 -18.91 -1.76 -18.60
C VAL A 127 -19.25 -0.30 -18.88
N GLN A 128 -20.54 0.01 -18.96
CA GLN A 128 -21.01 1.37 -19.20
C GLN A 128 -20.85 2.23 -17.94
N ALA A 129 -20.23 3.39 -18.09
CA ALA A 129 -20.19 4.40 -17.04
C ALA A 129 -21.60 4.98 -16.82
N THR A 130 -21.94 5.31 -15.58
CA THR A 130 -23.21 5.99 -15.27
C THR A 130 -23.27 7.34 -15.99
N ASN A 131 -24.46 7.71 -16.48
CA ASN A 131 -24.71 9.00 -17.13
C ASN A 131 -24.20 10.16 -16.24
N GLY A 132 -23.33 11.01 -16.79
CA GLY A 132 -22.72 12.14 -16.08
C GLY A 132 -21.43 11.82 -15.32
N ALA A 133 -20.86 10.62 -15.51
CA ALA A 133 -19.55 10.29 -14.96
C ALA A 133 -18.43 11.15 -15.56
N ASP A 134 -17.50 11.59 -14.72
CA ASP A 134 -16.30 12.31 -15.16
C ASP A 134 -15.31 11.30 -15.75
N HIS A 135 -15.29 11.20 -17.07
CA HIS A 135 -14.40 10.29 -17.80
C HIS A 135 -12.92 10.54 -17.53
N ARG A 136 -12.53 11.79 -17.23
CA ARG A 136 -11.15 12.11 -16.88
C ARG A 136 -10.81 11.54 -15.51
N ALA A 137 -11.67 11.74 -14.51
CA ALA A 137 -11.45 11.14 -13.19
C ALA A 137 -11.39 9.61 -13.27
N LEU A 138 -12.29 8.99 -14.04
CA LEU A 138 -12.29 7.54 -14.27
C LEU A 138 -10.98 7.04 -14.89
N ALA A 139 -10.46 7.72 -15.90
CA ALA A 139 -9.19 7.33 -16.54
C ALA A 139 -8.02 7.42 -15.55
N TRP A 140 -7.94 8.51 -14.78
CA TRP A 140 -6.88 8.68 -13.79
C TRP A 140 -6.96 7.69 -12.65
N HIS A 141 -8.18 7.30 -12.24
CA HIS A 141 -8.39 6.22 -11.29
C HIS A 141 -7.88 4.88 -11.84
N ALA A 142 -8.28 4.52 -13.06
CA ALA A 142 -7.90 3.27 -13.71
C ALA A 142 -6.40 3.13 -13.94
N TYR A 143 -5.70 4.21 -14.32
CA TYR A 143 -4.30 4.14 -14.76
C TYR A 143 -3.29 4.60 -13.71
N LEU A 144 -3.69 5.38 -12.71
CA LEU A 144 -2.74 5.90 -11.71
C LEU A 144 -3.19 5.65 -10.29
N TRP A 145 -4.34 6.17 -9.86
CA TRP A 145 -4.68 6.19 -8.43
C TRP A 145 -4.90 4.80 -7.86
N ASP A 146 -5.68 3.97 -8.54
CA ASP A 146 -6.05 2.66 -8.06
C ASP A 146 -4.91 1.63 -8.21
N PRO A 147 -4.18 1.59 -9.35
CA PRO A 147 -2.99 0.75 -9.46
C PRO A 147 -1.90 1.08 -8.45
N TRP A 148 -1.80 2.34 -7.99
CA TRP A 148 -0.84 2.73 -6.97
C TRP A 148 -1.07 1.95 -5.66
N PHE A 149 -2.33 1.82 -5.21
CA PHE A 149 -2.66 1.01 -4.04
C PHE A 149 -2.34 -0.48 -4.25
N LEU A 150 -2.60 -1.00 -5.46
CA LEU A 150 -2.27 -2.38 -5.80
C LEU A 150 -0.77 -2.63 -5.71
N VAL A 151 0.05 -1.80 -6.37
CA VAL A 151 1.52 -1.90 -6.36
C VAL A 151 2.04 -1.81 -4.93
N TRP A 152 1.52 -0.87 -4.14
CA TRP A 152 1.91 -0.73 -2.74
C TRP A 152 1.59 -2.00 -1.93
N GLY A 153 0.37 -2.52 -2.01
CA GLY A 153 -0.05 -3.75 -1.31
C GLY A 153 0.80 -4.97 -1.69
N LEU A 154 1.12 -5.12 -2.98
CA LEU A 154 1.98 -6.19 -3.48
C LEU A 154 3.41 -6.09 -2.93
N LEU A 155 3.96 -4.87 -2.84
CA LEU A 155 5.29 -4.65 -2.26
C LEU A 155 5.33 -4.97 -0.76
N VAL A 156 4.30 -4.59 0.01
CA VAL A 156 4.17 -4.98 1.41
C VAL A 156 4.09 -6.51 1.52
N GLY A 157 3.24 -7.16 0.72
CA GLY A 157 3.12 -8.62 0.68
C GLY A 157 4.44 -9.32 0.35
N ALA A 158 5.17 -8.83 -0.67
CA ALA A 158 6.47 -9.34 -1.06
C ALA A 158 7.50 -9.24 0.09
N ALA A 159 7.55 -8.10 0.80
CA ALA A 159 8.43 -7.94 1.97
C ALA A 159 8.14 -8.99 3.06
N LEU A 160 6.85 -9.27 3.32
CA LEU A 160 6.43 -10.26 4.33
C LEU A 160 6.72 -11.71 3.89
N LEU A 161 6.51 -12.02 2.61
CA LEU A 161 6.77 -13.34 2.03
C LEU A 161 8.27 -13.66 2.00
N CYS A 162 9.10 -12.72 1.56
CA CYS A 162 10.56 -12.89 1.51
C CYS A 162 11.20 -13.00 2.90
N ARG A 163 10.55 -12.46 3.94
CA ARG A 163 11.01 -12.56 5.33
C ARG A 163 10.73 -13.92 5.98
N ARG A 164 9.77 -14.72 5.49
CA ARG A 164 9.25 -15.90 6.21
C ARG A 164 10.40 -16.75 6.80
N PRO A 165 10.43 -16.94 8.14
CA PRO A 165 11.40 -17.82 8.77
C PRO A 165 11.28 -19.21 8.15
N GLN A 166 12.41 -19.86 7.85
CA GLN A 166 12.37 -21.28 7.49
C GLN A 166 11.71 -22.03 8.66
N PRO A 167 10.67 -22.86 8.41
CA PRO A 167 10.18 -23.76 9.43
C PRO A 167 11.39 -24.58 9.88
N GLU A 168 11.67 -24.50 11.17
CA GLU A 168 12.73 -25.22 11.83
C GLU A 168 12.66 -26.72 11.49
N LEU A 169 13.46 -27.13 10.50
CA LEU A 169 13.80 -28.54 10.23
C LEU A 169 14.49 -29.20 11.45
N SER A 170 14.80 -28.44 12.51
CA SER A 170 15.27 -28.91 13.81
C SER A 170 14.23 -29.70 14.61
N ALA A 171 12.93 -29.52 14.36
CA ALA A 171 11.88 -30.28 15.06
C ALA A 171 11.69 -31.72 14.52
N ILE A 172 12.22 -32.04 13.33
CA ILE A 172 12.12 -33.38 12.73
C ILE A 172 13.42 -34.18 12.92
N ALA A 173 14.55 -33.52 13.18
CA ALA A 173 15.83 -34.20 13.45
C ALA A 173 16.01 -34.61 14.94
N SER A 174 14.99 -34.40 15.78
CA SER A 174 14.99 -34.73 17.21
C SER A 174 13.88 -35.73 17.60
N ALA A 175 13.25 -36.38 16.61
CA ALA A 175 12.32 -37.50 16.77
C ALA A 175 12.90 -38.73 16.05
#